data_AF-A0A6P2RMS5-F1
#
_entry.id   AF-A0A6P2RMS5-F1
#
_cell.length_a   1.000
_cell.length_b   1.000
_cell.length_c   1.000
_cell.angle_alpha   90.00
_cell.angle_beta   90.00
_cell.angle_gamma   90.00
#
_symmetry.space_group_name_H-M   'P 1'
#
loop_
_entity.id
_entity.type
_entity.pdbx_description
1 polymer ?
#
loop_
_entity_poly.entity_id
_entity_poly.type
_entity_poly.pdbx_seq_one_letter_code
_entity_poly.pdbx_strand_id
1 'polypeptide(L)'
;MIPTYADVFEQLAVGFGLAASPEQKLSTARSWTGKQARYATPTPHPVIRGLADELVLLLAGGTPALVEELRECFRSYEGLVSHLRAKPLFTQQDHSYGINRFLALWISPQIAVLLRHTKELGGLSSPLGHIFDLLPLHEETDYDIVKRVKQAVKRQLPAENETATTEFRHALNRLDARSDKKLATINREIEKLGESLNGRIDAETLPNLLANIQASYYAGIALKRFIDALSGLEHPDPLQFLRSIRSHCEILQKPTKQRGDSDLVWLHSSLFYEMRSDFSRAMDPRNANSTLQLLVRLHWRVLKSIEPRDCAPLVALLRLSGETSTKCGAFESAKAAFEQHENYTALRPFAENAEAHFALAHGDLARALAGFLRAVECARWQQLGTLGTGAARSAIALEVLVSEHWNARRLDPLITYLAQAQEQRWTFSVGHPSPFCPFTDSPSLTAADEIVMDAIKVFNNAGYKTVEGALLCHPLKRLDDLLASFFAHMEQALEASIAQDYAISRAVDRAFTATARTRTVMRFLTVTPYEALRDLYFYINRIYGLELFFSQSPNCFRYVGLQEEQQLAVLRSLDSVSYEEDMTRYARSGKESDRTA
;
A
#
# COMPACT_ATOMS: atom_id res chain seq x y z
N MET A 1 13.55 -5.68 10.29
CA MET A 1 12.62 -5.32 9.20
C MET A 1 11.81 -4.11 9.63
N ILE A 2 11.61 -3.13 8.75
CA ILE A 2 10.71 -2.01 9.00
C ILE A 2 9.25 -2.49 8.85
N PRO A 3 8.33 -2.16 9.78
CA PRO A 3 6.90 -2.51 9.66
C PRO A 3 6.25 -1.96 8.39
N THR A 4 5.19 -2.61 7.89
CA THR A 4 4.39 -2.04 6.78
C THR A 4 3.64 -0.80 7.27
N TYR A 5 3.28 0.10 6.34
CA TYR A 5 2.43 1.22 6.72
C TYR A 5 1.09 0.74 7.30
N ALA A 6 0.52 -0.34 6.74
CA ALA A 6 -0.69 -0.96 7.28
C ALA A 6 -0.51 -1.42 8.74
N ASP A 7 0.66 -1.96 9.10
CA ASP A 7 0.96 -2.35 10.48
C ASP A 7 1.04 -1.13 11.39
N VAL A 8 1.79 -0.09 10.99
CA VAL A 8 1.92 1.16 11.76
C VAL A 8 0.56 1.83 11.94
N PHE A 9 -0.20 1.95 10.86
CA PHE A 9 -1.53 2.53 10.84
C PHE A 9 -2.52 1.74 11.71
N GLU A 10 -2.53 0.41 11.60
CA GLU A 10 -3.36 -0.43 12.47
C GLU A 10 -3.01 -0.23 13.94
N GLN A 11 -1.73 -0.16 14.31
CA GLN A 11 -1.33 0.09 15.70
C GLN A 11 -1.81 1.46 16.19
N LEU A 12 -1.77 2.49 15.35
CA LEU A 12 -2.37 3.79 15.68
C LEU A 12 -3.88 3.66 15.91
N ALA A 13 -4.60 3.00 15.01
CA ALA A 13 -6.05 2.81 15.13
C ALA A 13 -6.44 1.95 16.36
N VAL A 14 -5.66 0.93 16.70
CA VAL A 14 -5.82 0.12 17.92
C VAL A 14 -5.58 0.97 19.15
N GLY A 15 -4.50 1.77 19.18
CA GLY A 15 -4.17 2.66 20.30
C GLY A 15 -5.29 3.66 20.57
N PHE A 16 -5.86 4.28 19.53
CA PHE A 16 -7.01 5.17 19.69
C PHE A 16 -8.35 4.42 19.89
N GLY A 17 -8.39 3.10 19.81
CA GLY A 17 -9.56 2.27 20.12
C GLY A 17 -10.60 2.18 19.01
N LEU A 18 -10.22 2.48 17.77
CA LEU A 18 -11.06 2.30 16.59
C LEU A 18 -11.07 0.83 16.12
N ALA A 19 -9.90 0.18 16.11
CA ALA A 19 -9.75 -1.21 15.67
C ALA A 19 -9.74 -2.20 16.85
N ALA A 20 -10.78 -2.18 17.68
CA ALA A 20 -10.85 -2.97 18.92
C ALA A 20 -11.18 -4.46 18.69
N SER A 21 -11.82 -4.81 17.57
CA SER A 21 -12.19 -6.18 17.23
C SER A 21 -11.36 -6.74 16.07
N PRO A 22 -11.20 -8.08 15.96
CA PRO A 22 -10.50 -8.69 14.84
C PRO A 22 -11.04 -8.28 13.48
N GLU A 23 -12.36 -8.09 13.34
CA GLU A 23 -13.02 -7.73 12.07
C GLU A 23 -12.65 -6.34 11.56
N GLN A 24 -12.24 -5.43 12.45
CA GLN A 24 -11.82 -4.07 12.13
C GLN A 24 -10.32 -3.96 11.80
N LYS A 25 -9.52 -4.96 12.19
CA LYS A 25 -8.07 -4.96 11.97
C LYS A 25 -7.75 -5.26 10.50
N LEU A 26 -6.79 -4.55 9.92
CA LEU A 26 -6.28 -4.81 8.58
C LEU A 26 -5.52 -6.15 8.52
N SER A 27 -4.81 -6.51 9.59
CA SER A 27 -3.99 -7.72 9.70
C SER A 27 -4.80 -9.02 9.58
N THR A 28 -6.10 -9.00 9.88
CA THR A 28 -6.97 -10.18 9.80
C THR A 28 -7.67 -10.33 8.45
N ALA A 29 -7.58 -9.33 7.56
CA ALA A 29 -8.13 -9.43 6.22
C ALA A 29 -7.28 -10.39 5.38
N ARG A 30 -7.94 -11.38 4.77
CA ARG A 30 -7.28 -12.48 4.04
C ARG A 30 -6.77 -12.09 2.65
N SER A 31 -7.25 -10.98 2.09
CA SER A 31 -6.89 -10.49 0.76
C SER A 31 -6.56 -8.99 0.79
N TRP A 32 -5.81 -8.53 -0.21
CA TRP A 32 -5.49 -7.10 -0.36
C TRP A 32 -6.75 -6.25 -0.55
N THR A 33 -7.71 -6.71 -1.36
CA THR A 33 -8.99 -6.02 -1.55
C THR A 33 -9.76 -5.88 -0.23
N GLY A 34 -9.75 -6.91 0.63
CA GLY A 34 -10.34 -6.83 1.95
C GLY A 34 -9.62 -5.84 2.88
N LYS A 35 -8.29 -5.73 2.79
CA LYS A 35 -7.51 -4.72 3.51
C LYS A 35 -7.87 -3.31 3.04
N GLN A 36 -7.92 -3.09 1.72
CA GLN A 36 -8.28 -1.81 1.13
C GLN A 36 -9.67 -1.36 1.56
N ALA A 37 -10.68 -2.24 1.47
CA ALA A 37 -12.05 -1.92 1.88
C ALA A 37 -12.17 -1.52 3.37
N ARG A 38 -11.31 -2.06 4.25
CA ARG A 38 -11.25 -1.67 5.67
C ARG A 38 -10.47 -0.36 5.88
N TYR A 39 -9.39 -0.17 5.14
CA TYR A 39 -8.56 1.03 5.23
C TYR A 39 -9.29 2.27 4.72
N ALA A 40 -9.90 2.16 3.53
CA ALA A 40 -10.67 3.21 2.86
C ALA A 40 -11.94 2.61 2.26
N THR A 41 -13.10 3.20 2.52
CA THR A 41 -14.34 2.75 1.87
C THR A 41 -14.48 3.43 0.52
N PRO A 42 -14.52 2.68 -0.62
CA PRO A 42 -14.75 3.26 -1.94
C PRO A 42 -16.26 3.55 -2.16
N THR A 43 -16.94 4.15 -1.18
CA THR A 43 -18.39 4.43 -1.29
C THR A 43 -18.68 5.92 -1.31
N PRO A 44 -19.60 6.38 -2.19
CA PRO A 44 -20.10 7.76 -2.18
C PRO A 44 -21.03 8.06 -0.98
N HIS A 45 -21.27 7.11 -0.09
CA HIS A 45 -22.11 7.29 1.09
C HIS A 45 -21.30 7.84 2.28
N PRO A 46 -21.62 9.04 2.80
CA PRO A 46 -20.87 9.70 3.88
C PRO A 46 -20.97 8.99 5.24
N VAL A 47 -21.83 7.98 5.36
CA VAL A 47 -22.13 7.23 6.60
C VAL A 47 -21.13 6.08 6.84
N ILE A 48 -20.52 5.52 5.79
CA ILE A 48 -19.60 4.38 5.90
C ILE A 48 -18.18 4.89 5.63
N ARG A 49 -17.46 5.26 6.68
CA ARG A 49 -16.08 5.76 6.60
C ARG A 49 -15.08 4.61 6.75
N GLY A 50 -13.97 4.68 6.03
CA GLY A 50 -12.86 3.73 6.21
C GLY A 50 -12.07 4.06 7.48
N LEU A 51 -11.28 3.12 7.98
CA LEU A 51 -10.48 3.31 9.19
C LEU A 51 -9.55 4.53 9.12
N ALA A 52 -9.05 4.87 7.92
CA ALA A 52 -8.26 6.07 7.64
C ALA A 52 -9.03 7.36 7.99
N ASP A 53 -10.24 7.52 7.45
CA ASP A 53 -11.05 8.70 7.69
C ASP A 53 -11.51 8.77 9.16
N GLU A 54 -11.91 7.65 9.75
CA GLU A 54 -12.29 7.60 11.16
C GLU A 54 -11.15 8.04 12.09
N LEU A 55 -9.92 7.59 11.82
CA LEU A 55 -8.75 7.99 12.61
C LEU A 55 -8.45 9.48 12.43
N VAL A 56 -8.44 9.98 11.18
CA VAL A 56 -8.20 11.40 10.91
C VAL A 56 -9.19 12.27 11.68
N LEU A 57 -10.48 11.95 11.63
CA LEU A 57 -11.52 12.73 12.30
C LEU A 57 -11.40 12.69 13.82
N LEU A 58 -11.08 11.51 14.37
CA LEU A 58 -10.85 11.36 15.80
C LEU A 58 -9.66 12.21 16.26
N LEU A 59 -8.57 12.23 15.49
CA LEU A 59 -7.37 13.00 15.81
C LEU A 59 -7.55 14.50 15.58
N ALA A 60 -8.31 14.91 14.56
CA ALA A 60 -8.60 16.31 14.29
C ALA A 60 -9.57 16.92 15.31
N GLY A 61 -10.42 16.09 15.91
CA GLY A 61 -11.49 16.53 16.79
C GLY A 61 -12.44 17.48 16.07
N GLY A 62 -12.76 18.61 16.71
CA GLY A 62 -13.64 19.64 16.13
C GLY A 62 -12.96 20.62 15.18
N THR A 63 -11.74 20.36 14.68
CA THR A 63 -10.94 21.33 13.92
C THR A 63 -10.85 20.94 12.43
N PRO A 64 -11.64 21.54 11.51
CA PRO A 64 -11.66 21.15 10.10
C PRO A 64 -10.32 21.33 9.37
N ALA A 65 -9.57 22.40 9.67
CA ALA A 65 -8.25 22.63 9.08
C ALA A 65 -7.27 21.49 9.39
N LEU A 66 -7.42 20.86 10.56
CA LEU A 66 -6.57 19.75 10.98
C LEU A 66 -6.92 18.44 10.26
N VAL A 67 -8.13 18.29 9.74
CA VAL A 67 -8.56 17.10 8.97
C VAL A 67 -7.75 16.97 7.69
N GLU A 68 -7.74 18.02 6.87
CA GLU A 68 -7.00 18.02 5.60
C GLU A 68 -5.49 17.91 5.85
N GLU A 69 -5.01 18.58 6.89
CA GLU A 69 -3.61 18.53 7.30
C GLU A 69 -3.16 17.11 7.69
N LEU A 70 -3.96 16.40 8.50
CA LEU A 70 -3.65 15.03 8.90
C LEU A 70 -3.77 14.04 7.74
N ARG A 71 -4.72 14.25 6.81
CA ARG A 71 -4.84 13.45 5.58
C ARG A 71 -3.56 13.54 4.75
N GLU A 72 -3.04 14.74 4.56
CA GLU A 72 -1.81 14.96 3.82
C GLU A 72 -0.60 14.36 4.53
N CYS A 73 -0.52 14.51 5.87
CA CYS A 73 0.55 13.90 6.65
C CYS A 73 0.52 12.36 6.60
N PHE A 74 -0.64 11.73 6.72
CA PHE A 74 -0.77 10.28 6.62
C PHE A 74 -0.45 9.76 5.22
N ARG A 75 -0.86 10.46 4.15
CA ARG A 75 -0.41 10.13 2.79
C ARG A 75 1.11 10.24 2.64
N SER A 76 1.71 11.30 3.17
CA SER A 76 3.17 11.46 3.18
C SER A 76 3.89 10.36 3.96
N TYR A 77 3.36 9.94 5.11
CA TYR A 77 3.93 8.84 5.90
C TYR A 77 3.74 7.47 5.24
N GLU A 78 2.60 7.24 4.58
CA GLU A 78 2.37 6.04 3.77
C GLU A 78 3.44 5.93 2.68
N GLY A 79 3.66 7.02 1.95
CA GLY A 79 4.70 7.12 0.95
C GLY A 79 6.10 6.92 1.55
N LEU A 80 6.44 7.59 2.66
CA LEU A 80 7.74 7.44 3.33
C LEU A 80 8.01 5.97 3.72
N VAL A 81 7.06 5.32 4.40
CA VAL A 81 7.23 3.93 4.85
C VAL A 81 7.32 2.97 3.65
N SER A 82 6.55 3.21 2.59
CA SER A 82 6.65 2.48 1.33
C SER A 82 8.05 2.59 0.72
N HIS A 83 8.63 3.80 0.62
CA HIS A 83 9.98 4.01 0.09
C HIS A 83 11.05 3.36 0.98
N LEU A 84 10.89 3.42 2.31
CA LEU A 84 11.78 2.76 3.25
C LEU A 84 11.75 1.24 3.06
N ARG A 85 10.57 0.64 2.90
CA ARG A 85 10.40 -0.82 2.70
C ARG A 85 10.86 -1.30 1.33
N ALA A 86 10.75 -0.46 0.30
CA ALA A 86 11.23 -0.77 -1.04
C ALA A 86 12.76 -0.93 -1.08
N LYS A 87 13.50 -0.35 -0.13
CA LYS A 87 14.95 -0.54 -0.02
C LYS A 87 15.29 -1.87 0.66
N PRO A 88 16.22 -2.67 0.11
CA PRO A 88 16.69 -3.87 0.78
C PRO A 88 17.46 -3.52 2.07
N LEU A 89 17.21 -4.30 3.12
CA LEU A 89 17.99 -4.32 4.37
C LEU A 89 18.27 -5.76 4.75
N PHE A 90 19.52 -6.15 4.59
CA PHE A 90 20.03 -7.44 5.03
C PHE A 90 20.91 -7.22 6.25
N THR A 91 20.62 -7.94 7.33
CA THR A 91 21.39 -7.84 8.57
C THR A 91 21.33 -9.15 9.35
N GLN A 92 22.34 -9.40 10.18
CA GLN A 92 22.34 -10.48 11.17
C GLN A 92 21.66 -10.07 12.49
N GLN A 93 21.28 -8.80 12.65
CA GLN A 93 20.55 -8.35 13.84
C GLN A 93 19.15 -8.97 13.88
N ASP A 94 18.67 -9.27 15.08
CA ASP A 94 17.33 -9.84 15.27
C ASP A 94 16.22 -8.81 15.01
N HIS A 95 14.98 -9.31 14.98
CA HIS A 95 13.81 -8.49 14.70
C HIS A 95 13.57 -7.43 15.78
N SER A 96 13.71 -7.80 17.05
CA SER A 96 13.45 -6.94 18.21
C SER A 96 14.40 -5.74 18.20
N TYR A 97 15.70 -5.96 17.99
CA TYR A 97 16.69 -4.92 17.80
C TYR A 97 16.31 -3.98 16.65
N GLY A 98 15.89 -4.54 15.52
CA GLY A 98 15.43 -3.78 14.36
C GLY A 98 14.23 -2.87 14.67
N ILE A 99 13.22 -3.38 15.36
CA ILE A 99 12.03 -2.61 15.76
C ILE A 99 12.40 -1.49 16.73
N ASN A 100 13.24 -1.76 17.72
CA ASN A 100 13.68 -0.75 18.68
C ASN A 100 14.41 0.41 18.01
N ARG A 101 15.29 0.11 17.05
CA ARG A 101 15.98 1.14 16.26
C ARG A 101 15.04 1.89 15.34
N PHE A 102 14.04 1.23 14.75
CA PHE A 102 13.02 1.90 13.98
C PHE A 102 12.17 2.85 14.84
N LEU A 103 11.75 2.42 16.03
CA LEU A 103 11.01 3.26 16.97
C LEU A 103 11.81 4.49 17.40
N ALA A 104 13.10 4.30 17.74
CA ALA A 104 13.96 5.39 18.20
C ALA A 104 14.38 6.36 17.07
N LEU A 105 14.76 5.82 15.91
CA LEU A 105 15.35 6.62 14.81
C LEU A 105 14.32 7.16 13.83
N TRP A 106 13.11 6.59 13.74
CA TRP A 106 12.08 7.03 12.79
C TRP A 106 10.81 7.50 13.48
N ILE A 107 10.23 6.66 14.34
CA ILE A 107 8.90 6.94 14.90
C ILE A 107 8.94 8.07 15.93
N SER A 108 9.85 8.01 16.92
CA SER A 108 9.91 9.02 17.99
C SER A 108 10.15 10.45 17.46
N PRO A 109 11.12 10.71 16.56
CA PRO A 109 11.31 12.04 15.98
C PRO A 109 10.12 12.49 15.12
N GLN A 110 9.54 11.60 14.30
CA GLN A 110 8.40 11.97 13.44
C GLN A 110 7.13 12.27 14.26
N ILE A 111 6.87 11.53 15.34
CA ILE A 111 5.77 11.86 16.27
C ILE A 111 6.02 13.24 16.88
N ALA A 112 7.25 13.55 17.30
CA ALA A 112 7.56 14.85 17.88
C ALA A 112 7.36 16.02 16.90
N VAL A 113 7.77 15.84 15.64
CA VAL A 113 7.53 16.81 14.56
C VAL A 113 6.03 16.97 14.30
N LEU A 114 5.29 15.87 14.20
CA LEU A 114 3.84 15.89 14.01
C LEU A 114 3.15 16.63 15.16
N LEU A 115 3.43 16.26 16.42
CA LEU A 115 2.81 16.88 17.59
C LEU A 115 3.08 18.38 17.64
N ARG A 116 4.31 18.83 17.33
CA ARG A 116 4.63 20.25 17.22
C ARG A 116 3.79 20.93 16.13
N HIS A 117 3.82 20.39 14.92
CA HIS A 117 3.12 20.95 13.78
C HIS A 117 1.61 21.02 14.01
N THR A 118 1.02 19.97 14.56
CA THR A 118 -0.41 19.94 14.88
C THR A 118 -0.78 20.81 16.08
N LYS A 119 0.15 21.10 16.99
CA LYS A 119 -0.08 22.03 18.09
C LYS A 119 -0.19 23.49 17.60
N GLU A 120 0.50 23.82 16.52
CA GLU A 120 0.42 25.15 15.89
C GLU A 120 -0.92 25.35 15.15
N LEU A 121 -1.54 24.27 14.66
CA LEU A 121 -2.76 24.28 13.84
C LEU A 121 -4.04 23.85 14.59
N GLY A 122 -3.90 23.08 15.66
CA GLY A 122 -5.00 22.41 16.36
C GLY A 122 -5.58 23.23 17.49
N GLY A 123 -6.91 23.20 17.62
CA GLY A 123 -7.60 23.67 18.82
C GLY A 123 -7.52 22.67 19.97
N LEU A 124 -7.90 23.10 21.18
CA LEU A 124 -7.95 22.27 22.40
C LEU A 124 -8.90 21.05 22.28
N SER A 125 -9.69 20.97 21.21
CA SER A 125 -10.62 19.87 20.91
C SER A 125 -9.97 18.69 20.19
N SER A 126 -8.69 18.78 19.80
CA SER A 126 -7.93 17.67 19.22
C SER A 126 -7.21 16.85 20.29
N PRO A 127 -7.30 15.51 20.29
CA PRO A 127 -6.49 14.67 21.19
C PRO A 127 -4.99 14.91 21.06
N LEU A 128 -4.49 15.24 19.86
CA LEU A 128 -3.07 15.49 19.61
C LEU A 128 -2.54 16.66 20.44
N GLY A 129 -3.38 17.69 20.66
CA GLY A 129 -3.03 18.85 21.50
C GLY A 129 -2.75 18.48 22.96
N HIS A 130 -3.35 17.40 23.47
CA HIS A 130 -3.20 16.96 24.87
C HIS A 130 -2.09 15.93 25.07
N ILE A 131 -1.61 15.26 24.01
CA ILE A 131 -0.60 14.19 24.14
C ILE A 131 0.69 14.73 24.78
N PHE A 132 1.17 15.90 24.34
CA PHE A 132 2.43 16.47 24.83
C PHE A 132 2.43 16.66 26.35
N ASP A 133 1.34 17.15 26.92
CA ASP A 133 1.23 17.41 28.35
C ASP A 133 1.16 16.12 29.19
N LEU A 134 0.76 15.02 28.56
CA LEU A 134 0.70 13.70 29.20
C LEU A 134 2.04 12.96 29.20
N LEU A 135 2.97 13.30 28.30
CA LEU A 135 4.29 12.65 28.20
C LEU A 135 5.15 12.83 29.48
N PRO A 136 5.93 11.81 29.90
CA PRO A 136 6.78 11.85 31.08
C PRO A 136 7.84 12.96 30.98
N LEU A 137 8.17 13.57 32.13
CA LEU A 137 9.32 14.48 32.24
C LEU A 137 10.62 13.66 32.36
N HIS A 138 11.76 14.26 31.97
CA HIS A 138 13.07 13.56 31.99
C HIS A 138 13.47 13.01 33.36
N GLU A 139 13.16 13.75 34.43
CA GLU A 139 13.55 13.39 35.81
C GLU A 139 12.50 12.54 36.54
N GLU A 140 11.35 12.27 35.92
CA GLU A 140 10.24 11.60 36.58
C GLU A 140 10.46 10.08 36.61
N THR A 141 10.66 9.53 37.80
CA THR A 141 10.89 8.09 38.03
C THR A 141 9.60 7.31 38.29
N ASP A 142 8.54 7.96 38.79
CA ASP A 142 7.24 7.36 39.11
C ASP A 142 6.15 7.85 38.13
N TYR A 143 6.22 7.37 36.89
CA TYR A 143 5.27 7.75 35.84
C TYR A 143 4.01 6.89 35.88
N ASP A 144 2.92 7.45 36.40
CA ASP A 144 1.58 6.86 36.34
C ASP A 144 0.71 7.60 35.32
N ILE A 145 0.54 7.00 34.14
CA ILE A 145 -0.31 7.53 33.08
C ILE A 145 -1.76 7.70 33.56
N VAL A 146 -2.32 6.73 34.31
CA VAL A 146 -3.71 6.79 34.76
C VAL A 146 -3.94 7.98 35.68
N LYS A 147 -3.01 8.23 36.60
CA LYS A 147 -3.04 9.41 37.47
C LYS A 147 -2.95 10.71 36.67
N ARG A 148 -2.09 10.78 35.66
CA ARG A 148 -1.95 11.95 34.78
C ARG A 148 -3.21 12.23 33.97
N VAL A 149 -3.84 11.20 33.39
CA VAL A 149 -5.12 11.35 32.67
C VAL A 149 -6.20 11.87 33.62
N LYS A 150 -6.34 11.28 34.81
CA LYS A 150 -7.30 11.74 35.82
C LYS A 150 -7.08 13.21 36.16
N GLN A 151 -5.83 13.64 36.36
CA GLN A 151 -5.51 15.03 36.69
C GLN A 151 -5.78 15.98 35.52
N ALA A 152 -5.36 15.62 34.30
CA ALA A 152 -5.55 16.43 33.09
C ALA A 152 -7.03 16.67 32.79
N VAL A 153 -7.86 15.62 32.89
CA VAL A 153 -9.30 15.71 32.70
C VAL A 153 -9.98 16.51 33.83
N LYS A 154 -9.62 16.27 35.10
CA LYS A 154 -10.21 17.01 36.24
C LYS A 154 -9.91 18.49 36.23
N ARG A 155 -8.70 18.91 35.79
CA ARG A 155 -8.31 20.32 35.71
C ARG A 155 -9.18 21.13 34.75
N GLN A 156 -9.84 20.46 33.80
CA GLN A 156 -10.75 21.09 32.86
C GLN A 156 -12.18 21.18 33.37
N LEU A 157 -12.52 20.52 34.49
CA LEU A 157 -13.87 20.59 35.06
C LEU A 157 -14.11 21.94 35.75
N PRO A 158 -15.29 22.56 35.58
CA PRO A 158 -15.63 23.83 36.20
C PRO A 158 -15.66 23.71 37.73
N ALA A 159 -14.87 24.54 38.41
CA ALA A 159 -14.75 24.52 39.87
C ALA A 159 -16.08 24.89 40.57
N GLU A 160 -16.82 25.85 40.00
CA GLU A 160 -18.08 26.37 40.56
C GLU A 160 -19.25 25.38 40.47
N ASN A 161 -19.10 24.32 39.65
CA ASN A 161 -20.14 23.32 39.39
C ASN A 161 -19.74 21.93 39.93
N GLU A 162 -19.00 21.88 41.04
CA GLU A 162 -18.43 20.64 41.58
C GLU A 162 -19.47 19.54 41.79
N THR A 163 -20.65 19.87 42.34
CA THR A 163 -21.76 18.94 42.55
C THR A 163 -22.30 18.33 41.25
N ALA A 164 -22.36 19.12 40.17
CA ALA A 164 -22.80 18.66 38.84
C ALA A 164 -21.83 17.67 38.20
N THR A 165 -20.54 17.73 38.58
CA THR A 165 -19.49 16.88 38.01
C THR A 165 -19.21 15.62 38.84
N THR A 166 -19.91 15.42 39.95
CA THR A 166 -19.62 14.35 40.93
C THR A 166 -19.66 12.95 40.32
N GLU A 167 -20.70 12.63 39.56
CA GLU A 167 -20.82 11.31 38.90
C GLU A 167 -19.70 11.07 37.90
N PHE A 168 -19.37 12.08 37.08
CA PHE A 168 -18.27 12.00 36.12
C PHE A 168 -16.92 11.83 36.83
N ARG A 169 -16.68 12.58 37.91
CA ARG A 169 -15.49 12.44 38.76
C ARG A 169 -15.38 11.03 39.36
N HIS A 170 -16.49 10.44 39.80
CA HIS A 170 -16.51 9.04 40.27
C HIS A 170 -16.20 8.05 39.14
N ALA A 171 -16.80 8.21 37.96
CA ALA A 171 -16.53 7.37 36.79
C ALA A 171 -15.07 7.44 36.34
N LEU A 172 -14.47 8.64 36.39
CA LEU A 172 -13.06 8.87 36.09
C LEU A 172 -12.14 8.31 37.18
N ASN A 173 -12.50 8.40 38.45
CA ASN A 173 -11.73 7.83 39.56
C ASN A 173 -11.61 6.30 39.50
N ARG A 174 -12.61 5.63 38.90
CA ARG A 174 -12.60 4.18 38.64
C ARG A 174 -11.62 3.76 37.55
N LEU A 175 -11.05 4.70 36.79
CA LEU A 175 -10.00 4.37 35.81
C LEU A 175 -8.78 3.80 36.55
N ASP A 176 -8.30 2.64 36.15
CA ASP A 176 -7.12 1.98 36.73
C ASP A 176 -6.21 1.42 35.62
N ALA A 177 -5.10 0.78 36.02
CA ALA A 177 -4.16 0.18 35.07
C ALA A 177 -4.79 -0.92 34.19
N ARG A 178 -5.86 -1.58 34.66
CA ARG A 178 -6.57 -2.64 33.92
C ARG A 178 -7.66 -2.09 33.01
N SER A 179 -8.00 -0.82 33.16
CA SER A 179 -9.08 -0.19 32.41
C SER A 179 -8.68 0.03 30.96
N ASP A 180 -9.40 -0.63 30.05
CA ASP A 180 -9.36 -0.38 28.62
C ASP A 180 -10.72 0.17 28.15
N LYS A 181 -10.96 1.46 28.41
CA LYS A 181 -12.25 2.08 28.13
C LYS A 181 -12.47 2.26 26.63
N LYS A 182 -13.54 1.64 26.10
CA LYS A 182 -13.98 1.82 24.70
C LYS A 182 -14.42 3.26 24.44
N LEU A 183 -14.23 3.74 23.20
CA LEU A 183 -14.65 5.08 22.78
C LEU A 183 -16.13 5.36 23.07
N ALA A 184 -17.02 4.40 22.79
CA ALA A 184 -18.45 4.50 23.10
C ALA A 184 -18.74 4.71 24.61
N THR A 185 -17.90 4.15 25.49
CA THR A 185 -18.05 4.36 26.94
C THR A 185 -17.66 5.79 27.32
N ILE A 186 -16.58 6.30 26.75
CA ILE A 186 -16.14 7.69 26.96
C ILE A 186 -17.19 8.66 26.43
N ASN A 187 -17.72 8.46 25.22
CA ASN A 187 -18.80 9.29 24.65
C ASN A 187 -20.00 9.40 25.57
N ARG A 188 -20.49 8.26 26.06
CA ARG A 188 -21.62 8.22 27.00
C ARG A 188 -21.31 8.94 28.31
N GLU A 189 -20.07 8.86 28.81
CA GLU A 189 -19.66 9.62 30.01
C GLU A 189 -19.64 11.13 29.76
N ILE A 190 -19.24 11.57 28.56
CA ILE A 190 -19.22 12.98 28.15
C ILE A 190 -20.64 13.51 27.89
N GLU A 191 -21.52 12.73 27.25
CA GLU A 191 -22.93 13.08 27.03
C GLU A 191 -23.65 13.34 28.36
N LYS A 192 -23.49 12.43 29.33
CA LYS A 192 -24.05 12.60 30.68
C LYS A 192 -23.49 13.81 31.42
N LEU A 193 -22.20 14.09 31.23
CA LEU A 193 -21.59 15.31 31.77
C LEU A 193 -22.23 16.56 31.13
N GLY A 194 -22.48 16.54 29.82
CA GLY A 194 -23.18 17.61 29.10
C GLY A 194 -24.60 17.83 29.62
N GLU A 195 -25.37 16.76 29.81
CA GLU A 195 -26.72 16.82 30.41
C GLU A 195 -26.68 17.45 31.82
N SER A 196 -25.68 17.08 32.62
CA SER A 196 -25.53 17.56 34.00
C SER A 196 -25.13 19.04 34.10
N LEU A 197 -24.40 19.53 33.09
CA LEU A 197 -23.92 20.93 33.01
C LEU A 197 -24.87 21.84 32.23
N ASN A 198 -25.84 21.28 31.52
CA ASN A 198 -26.81 22.05 30.74
C ASN A 198 -27.60 23.01 31.65
N GLY A 199 -27.70 24.28 31.23
CA GLY A 199 -28.31 25.36 32.02
C GLY A 199 -27.49 25.86 33.22
N ARG A 200 -26.30 25.29 33.47
CA ARG A 200 -25.33 25.74 34.50
C ARG A 200 -24.08 26.40 33.92
N ILE A 201 -23.84 26.16 32.63
CA ILE A 201 -22.80 26.79 31.83
C ILE A 201 -23.50 27.43 30.64
N ASP A 202 -22.93 28.51 30.16
CA ASP A 202 -23.39 29.17 28.94
C ASP A 202 -23.43 28.19 27.75
N ALA A 203 -24.48 28.31 26.94
CA ALA A 203 -24.80 27.37 25.87
C ALA A 203 -23.77 27.41 24.73
N GLU A 204 -23.07 28.54 24.53
CA GLU A 204 -22.03 28.68 23.51
C GLU A 204 -20.69 28.08 23.97
N THR A 205 -20.41 28.08 25.27
CA THR A 205 -19.16 27.57 25.87
C THR A 205 -19.20 26.08 26.21
N LEU A 206 -20.37 25.52 26.53
CA LEU A 206 -20.52 24.12 26.91
C LEU A 206 -19.99 23.12 25.85
N PRO A 207 -20.28 23.26 24.53
CA PRO A 207 -19.79 22.32 23.52
C PRO A 207 -18.26 22.27 23.45
N ASN A 208 -17.60 23.43 23.51
CA ASN A 208 -16.13 23.53 23.48
C ASN A 208 -15.49 22.90 24.72
N LEU A 209 -16.08 23.12 25.90
CA LEU A 209 -15.63 22.49 27.14
C LEU A 209 -15.71 20.96 27.05
N LEU A 210 -16.85 20.42 26.61
CA LEU A 210 -17.05 18.98 26.48
C LEU A 210 -16.08 18.37 25.46
N ALA A 211 -15.86 19.06 24.32
CA ALA A 211 -14.90 18.63 23.30
C ALA A 211 -13.46 18.58 23.84
N ASN A 212 -13.03 19.56 24.63
CA ASN A 212 -11.69 19.59 25.23
C ASN A 212 -11.50 18.46 26.25
N ILE A 213 -12.49 18.24 27.12
CA ILE A 213 -12.50 17.15 28.09
C ILE A 213 -12.43 15.79 27.38
N GLN A 214 -13.25 15.60 26.35
CA GLN A 214 -13.27 14.38 25.54
C GLN A 214 -11.92 14.13 24.86
N ALA A 215 -11.33 15.15 24.23
CA ALA A 215 -10.04 15.07 23.57
C ALA A 215 -8.90 14.66 24.52
N SER A 216 -8.86 15.27 25.72
CA SER A 216 -7.89 14.92 26.76
C SER A 216 -8.06 13.49 27.26
N TYR A 217 -9.30 13.04 27.41
CA TYR A 217 -9.62 11.67 27.83
C TYR A 217 -9.19 10.66 26.76
N TYR A 218 -9.46 10.93 25.48
CA TYR A 218 -8.98 10.10 24.36
C TYR A 218 -7.46 10.01 24.29
N ALA A 219 -6.77 11.14 24.37
CA ALA A 219 -5.31 11.18 24.36
C ALA A 219 -4.72 10.33 25.49
N GLY A 220 -5.30 10.45 26.69
CA GLY A 220 -4.90 9.71 27.87
C GLY A 220 -5.07 8.20 27.75
N ILE A 221 -6.23 7.75 27.31
CA ILE A 221 -6.51 6.31 27.12
C ILE A 221 -5.66 5.75 25.98
N ALA A 222 -5.45 6.51 24.91
CA ALA A 222 -4.58 6.09 23.82
C ALA A 222 -3.13 5.93 24.28
N LEU A 223 -2.58 6.89 25.03
CA LEU A 223 -1.22 6.79 25.56
C LEU A 223 -1.05 5.60 26.52
N LYS A 224 -2.06 5.34 27.37
CA LYS A 224 -2.08 4.12 28.21
C LYS A 224 -1.98 2.86 27.36
N ARG A 225 -2.81 2.71 26.32
CA ARG A 225 -2.77 1.55 25.41
C ARG A 225 -1.43 1.39 24.70
N PHE A 226 -0.82 2.49 24.28
CA PHE A 226 0.52 2.45 23.68
C PHE A 226 1.58 1.99 24.67
N ILE A 227 1.52 2.43 25.94
CA ILE A 227 2.43 1.95 26.99
C ILE A 227 2.24 0.45 27.21
N ASP A 228 1.00 -0.01 27.32
CA ASP A 228 0.67 -1.43 27.50
C ASP A 228 1.20 -2.26 26.31
N ALA A 229 1.03 -1.77 25.08
CA ALA A 229 1.54 -2.43 23.87
C ALA A 229 3.08 -2.46 23.81
N LEU A 230 3.75 -1.35 24.14
CA LEU A 230 5.22 -1.27 24.19
C LEU A 230 5.81 -2.17 25.27
N SER A 231 5.13 -2.29 26.42
CA SER A 231 5.56 -3.17 27.53
C SER A 231 5.55 -4.65 27.15
N GLY A 232 4.78 -5.04 26.14
CA GLY A 232 4.73 -6.40 25.61
C GLY A 232 5.87 -6.74 24.62
N LEU A 233 6.67 -5.75 24.22
CA LEU A 233 7.83 -5.98 23.36
C LEU A 233 9.04 -6.38 24.23
N GLU A 234 9.80 -7.39 23.79
CA GLU A 234 10.92 -7.93 24.57
C GLU A 234 12.00 -6.89 24.91
N HIS A 235 12.05 -5.71 24.26
CA HIS A 235 13.13 -4.74 24.48
C HIS A 235 12.92 -3.25 24.06
N PRO A 236 11.84 -2.56 24.45
CA PRO A 236 12.03 -1.14 24.81
C PRO A 236 11.38 -0.80 26.14
N ASP A 237 12.11 -0.07 27.01
CA ASP A 237 11.49 0.63 28.14
C ASP A 237 10.45 1.63 27.55
N PRO A 238 9.14 1.42 27.77
CA PRO A 238 8.11 2.29 27.22
C PRO A 238 8.30 3.74 27.68
N LEU A 239 8.81 3.93 28.90
CA LEU A 239 9.07 5.25 29.45
C LEU A 239 10.21 5.93 28.70
N GLN A 240 11.28 5.22 28.38
CA GLN A 240 12.39 5.75 27.59
C GLN A 240 11.91 6.21 26.21
N PHE A 241 11.04 5.44 25.54
CA PHE A 241 10.46 5.84 24.25
C PHE A 241 9.63 7.12 24.36
N LEU A 242 8.75 7.22 25.37
CA LEU A 242 7.93 8.41 25.57
C LEU A 242 8.76 9.65 25.98
N ARG A 243 9.79 9.47 26.82
CA ARG A 243 10.76 10.53 27.18
C ARG A 243 11.52 11.01 25.94
N SER A 244 11.88 10.12 25.02
CA SER A 244 12.50 10.48 23.74
C SER A 244 11.60 11.42 22.92
N ILE A 245 10.30 11.09 22.81
CA ILE A 245 9.33 11.98 22.12
C ILE A 245 9.27 13.35 22.79
N ARG A 246 9.13 13.38 24.13
CA ARG A 246 9.14 14.62 24.92
C ARG A 246 10.39 15.47 24.63
N SER A 247 11.57 14.84 24.71
CA SER A 247 12.86 15.48 24.46
C SER A 247 12.93 16.11 23.07
N HIS A 248 12.52 15.37 22.04
CA HIS A 248 12.47 15.88 20.67
C HIS A 248 11.52 17.08 20.53
N CYS A 249 10.33 17.04 21.14
CA CYS A 249 9.41 18.17 21.14
C CYS A 249 10.03 19.42 21.81
N GLU A 250 10.73 19.24 22.94
CA GLU A 250 11.37 20.34 23.67
C GLU A 250 12.54 20.96 22.88
N ILE A 251 13.34 20.15 22.17
CA ILE A 251 14.39 20.63 21.25
C ILE A 251 13.78 21.47 20.14
N LEU A 252 12.70 20.99 19.51
CA LEU A 252 12.02 21.71 18.43
C LEU A 252 11.38 23.03 18.90
N GLN A 253 11.04 23.17 20.18
CA GLN A 253 10.54 24.42 20.77
C GLN A 253 11.66 25.43 21.11
N LYS A 254 12.92 25.00 21.24
CA LYS A 254 14.05 25.85 21.66
C LYS A 254 15.26 25.70 20.71
N PRO A 255 15.24 26.36 19.54
CA PRO A 255 16.22 26.14 18.46
C PRO A 255 17.67 26.53 18.76
N THR A 256 17.97 27.12 19.92
CA THR A 256 19.28 27.72 20.24
C THR A 256 20.22 26.87 21.09
N LYS A 257 19.88 25.63 21.50
CA LYS A 257 20.74 24.79 22.35
C LYS A 257 21.19 23.46 21.70
N GLN A 258 22.52 23.34 21.57
CA GLN A 258 23.38 22.16 21.32
C GLN A 258 23.19 21.41 19.98
N ARG A 259 24.33 21.07 19.33
CA ARG A 259 24.51 20.38 18.02
C ARG A 259 24.70 18.84 18.15
N GLY A 260 24.01 18.19 19.07
CA GLY A 260 24.12 16.74 19.32
C GLY A 260 22.91 15.96 18.79
N ASP A 261 22.06 15.50 19.71
CA ASP A 261 20.74 14.90 19.42
C ASP A 261 19.80 15.84 18.64
N SER A 262 20.11 17.14 18.62
CA SER A 262 19.49 18.12 17.75
C SER A 262 19.51 17.72 16.28
N ASP A 263 20.60 17.12 15.80
CA ASP A 263 20.81 16.96 14.37
C ASP A 263 19.83 15.91 13.80
N LEU A 264 19.50 14.87 14.57
CA LEU A 264 18.51 13.87 14.17
C LEU A 264 17.11 14.48 14.07
N VAL A 265 16.62 15.13 15.13
CA VAL A 265 15.26 15.70 15.11
C VAL A 265 15.11 16.82 14.07
N TRP A 266 16.17 17.59 13.82
CA TRP A 266 16.18 18.59 12.74
C TRP A 266 16.13 17.94 11.35
N LEU A 267 16.88 16.86 11.11
CA LEU A 267 16.75 16.09 9.86
C LEU A 267 15.31 15.57 9.68
N HIS A 268 14.66 15.09 10.75
CA HIS A 268 13.27 14.67 10.66
C HIS A 268 12.31 15.82 10.36
N SER A 269 12.55 17.00 10.95
CA SER A 269 11.78 18.20 10.65
C SER A 269 11.98 18.65 9.20
N SER A 270 13.21 18.62 8.69
CA SER A 270 13.52 18.92 7.29
C SER A 270 12.82 17.94 6.35
N LEU A 271 12.90 16.63 6.63
CA LEU A 271 12.21 15.61 5.85
C LEU A 271 10.69 15.85 5.84
N PHE A 272 10.10 16.18 6.99
CA PHE A 272 8.67 16.48 7.10
C PHE A 272 8.25 17.62 6.17
N TYR A 273 8.96 18.74 6.19
CA TYR A 273 8.64 19.87 5.31
C TYR A 273 9.01 19.62 3.84
N GLU A 274 10.09 18.90 3.55
CA GLU A 274 10.45 18.46 2.20
C GLU A 274 9.33 17.62 1.58
N MET A 275 8.83 16.60 2.31
CA MET A 275 7.72 15.74 1.87
C MET A 275 6.46 16.53 1.53
N ARG A 276 6.17 17.59 2.30
CA ARG A 276 5.00 18.45 2.07
C ARG A 276 5.18 19.39 0.89
N SER A 277 6.40 19.86 0.65
CA SER A 277 6.69 20.82 -0.42
C SER A 277 6.80 20.15 -1.78
N ASP A 278 7.53 19.03 -1.86
CA ASP A 278 7.77 18.27 -3.08
C ASP A 278 8.12 16.84 -2.69
N PHE A 279 7.07 16.02 -2.52
CA PHE A 279 7.21 14.63 -2.13
C PHE A 279 8.13 13.84 -3.08
N SER A 280 7.97 14.05 -4.39
CA SER A 280 8.75 13.34 -5.42
C SER A 280 10.24 13.63 -5.29
N ARG A 281 10.63 14.89 -5.04
CA ARG A 281 12.03 15.26 -4.81
C ARG A 281 12.56 14.79 -3.47
N ALA A 282 11.74 14.83 -2.41
CA ALA A 282 12.12 14.35 -1.08
C ALA A 282 12.43 12.84 -1.10
N MET A 283 11.68 12.09 -1.90
CA MET A 283 11.82 10.65 -2.05
C MET A 283 12.82 10.20 -3.13
N ASP A 284 13.33 11.10 -3.99
CA ASP A 284 14.19 10.71 -5.12
C ASP A 284 15.44 9.94 -4.64
N PRO A 285 15.59 8.65 -4.99
CA PRO A 285 16.72 7.85 -4.56
C PRO A 285 18.05 8.29 -5.19
N ARG A 286 18.01 9.06 -6.30
CA ARG A 286 19.20 9.58 -7.00
C ARG A 286 19.79 10.78 -6.28
N ASN A 287 19.03 11.45 -5.42
CA ASN A 287 19.54 12.54 -4.61
C ASN A 287 20.28 11.98 -3.38
N ALA A 288 21.55 11.63 -3.58
CA ALA A 288 22.40 11.06 -2.54
C ALA A 288 22.59 11.95 -1.30
N ASN A 289 22.27 13.24 -1.39
CA ASN A 289 22.37 14.21 -0.32
C ASN A 289 21.00 14.63 0.23
N SER A 290 19.91 13.95 -0.17
CA SER A 290 18.59 14.22 0.42
C SER A 290 18.55 13.81 1.88
N THR A 291 17.69 14.50 2.64
CA THR A 291 17.46 14.24 4.05
C THR A 291 17.01 12.79 4.29
N LEU A 292 16.19 12.24 3.39
CA LEU A 292 15.82 10.83 3.41
C LEU A 292 17.03 9.89 3.31
N GLN A 293 17.94 10.10 2.33
CA GLN A 293 19.10 9.21 2.17
C GLN A 293 20.05 9.30 3.37
N LEU A 294 20.20 10.46 3.99
CA LEU A 294 20.99 10.61 5.21
C LEU A 294 20.41 9.79 6.37
N LEU A 295 19.10 9.88 6.61
CA LEU A 295 18.41 9.11 7.65
C LEU A 295 18.44 7.60 7.38
N VAL A 296 18.27 7.19 6.11
CA VAL A 296 18.39 5.78 5.70
C VAL A 296 19.78 5.24 5.98
N ARG A 297 20.85 5.98 5.58
CA ARG A 297 22.24 5.56 5.85
C ARG A 297 22.53 5.45 7.34
N LEU A 298 22.03 6.40 8.14
CA LEU A 298 22.16 6.35 9.60
C LEU A 298 21.51 5.08 10.15
N HIS A 299 20.27 4.79 9.73
CA HIS A 299 19.55 3.59 10.15
C HIS A 299 20.27 2.30 9.74
N TRP A 300 20.71 2.20 8.48
CA TRP A 300 21.40 1.01 7.96
C TRP A 300 22.73 0.76 8.66
N ARG A 301 23.48 1.83 8.95
CA ARG A 301 24.72 1.74 9.74
C ARG A 301 24.46 1.20 11.14
N VAL A 302 23.44 1.72 11.83
CA VAL A 302 23.07 1.24 13.19
C VAL A 302 22.66 -0.23 13.17
N LEU A 303 21.98 -0.67 12.12
CA LEU A 303 21.60 -2.06 11.93
C LEU A 303 22.71 -2.94 11.34
N LYS A 304 23.92 -2.41 11.11
CA LYS A 304 25.04 -3.13 10.49
C LYS A 304 24.62 -3.82 9.19
N SER A 305 23.97 -3.07 8.30
CA SER A 305 23.49 -3.60 7.02
C SER A 305 24.62 -4.24 6.21
N ILE A 306 24.36 -5.40 5.64
CA ILE A 306 25.27 -6.15 4.78
C ILE A 306 24.97 -5.77 3.32
N GLU A 307 25.98 -5.27 2.61
CA GLU A 307 25.89 -4.97 1.20
C GLU A 307 26.17 -6.25 0.37
N PRO A 308 25.26 -6.69 -0.52
CA PRO A 308 25.42 -7.94 -1.27
C PRO A 308 26.68 -7.97 -2.13
N ARG A 309 27.11 -6.81 -2.64
CA ARG A 309 28.31 -6.65 -3.47
C ARG A 309 29.62 -6.96 -2.73
N ASP A 310 29.60 -6.92 -1.40
CA ASP A 310 30.78 -7.19 -0.57
C ASP A 310 30.94 -8.72 -0.30
N CYS A 311 29.98 -9.54 -0.74
CA CYS A 311 30.04 -10.99 -0.65
C CYS A 311 30.48 -11.61 -1.98
N ALA A 312 31.79 -11.85 -2.14
CA ALA A 312 32.35 -12.37 -3.39
C ALA A 312 31.72 -13.69 -3.89
N PRO A 313 31.46 -14.71 -3.04
CA PRO A 313 30.76 -15.92 -3.48
C PRO A 313 29.35 -15.66 -4.03
N LEU A 314 28.61 -14.70 -3.44
CA LEU A 314 27.29 -14.32 -3.92
C LEU A 314 27.38 -13.64 -5.29
N VAL A 315 28.33 -12.71 -5.47
CA VAL A 315 28.54 -12.04 -6.76
C VAL A 315 28.85 -13.05 -7.86
N ALA A 316 29.66 -14.07 -7.56
CA ALA A 316 29.94 -15.15 -8.49
C ALA A 316 28.69 -15.94 -8.87
N LEU A 317 27.84 -16.28 -7.89
CA LEU A 317 26.57 -16.98 -8.12
C LEU A 317 25.59 -16.15 -8.98
N LEU A 318 25.41 -14.87 -8.67
CA LEU A 318 24.49 -13.97 -9.39
C LEU A 318 24.90 -13.75 -10.84
N ARG A 319 26.20 -13.78 -11.13
CA ARG A 319 26.70 -13.69 -12.51
C ARG A 319 26.24 -14.89 -13.35
N LEU A 320 26.23 -16.08 -12.76
CA LEU A 320 25.87 -17.32 -13.45
C LEU A 320 24.36 -17.51 -13.62
N SER A 321 23.52 -16.83 -12.82
CA SER A 321 22.07 -17.12 -12.77
C SER A 321 21.29 -16.73 -14.03
N GLY A 322 21.79 -15.82 -14.87
CA GLY A 322 21.08 -15.34 -16.06
C GLY A 322 21.63 -15.88 -17.39
N GLU A 323 22.66 -16.71 -17.35
CA GLU A 323 23.40 -17.14 -18.55
C GLU A 323 22.83 -18.48 -19.08
N THR A 324 22.23 -18.47 -20.27
CA THR A 324 21.63 -19.65 -20.91
C THR A 324 22.64 -20.71 -21.35
N SER A 325 23.92 -20.38 -21.41
CA SER A 325 25.02 -21.30 -21.77
C SER A 325 25.77 -21.85 -20.55
N THR A 326 25.40 -21.46 -19.33
CA THR A 326 26.10 -21.87 -18.12
C THR A 326 25.95 -23.34 -17.86
N LYS A 327 27.06 -24.03 -17.58
CA LYS A 327 27.06 -25.42 -17.16
C LYS A 327 26.49 -25.55 -15.74
N CYS A 328 25.54 -26.45 -15.53
CA CYS A 328 24.95 -26.72 -14.20
C CYS A 328 26.01 -26.91 -13.10
N GLY A 329 27.12 -27.62 -13.38
CA GLY A 329 28.18 -27.83 -12.40
C GLY A 329 28.87 -26.56 -11.90
N ALA A 330 29.00 -25.53 -12.74
CA ALA A 330 29.59 -24.24 -12.33
C ALA A 330 28.65 -23.47 -11.40
N PHE A 331 27.35 -23.48 -11.72
CA PHE A 331 26.31 -22.87 -10.88
C PHE A 331 26.23 -23.55 -9.51
N GLU A 332 26.15 -24.88 -9.47
CA GLU A 332 26.08 -25.64 -8.21
C GLU A 332 27.35 -25.46 -7.35
N SER A 333 28.53 -25.38 -7.98
CA SER A 333 29.78 -25.10 -7.25
C SER A 333 29.79 -23.69 -6.64
N ALA A 334 29.33 -22.67 -7.37
CA ALA A 334 29.21 -21.31 -6.86
C ALA A 334 28.17 -21.19 -5.73
N LYS A 335 27.06 -21.92 -5.86
CA LYS A 335 26.03 -22.00 -4.83
C LYS A 335 26.58 -22.62 -3.54
N ALA A 336 27.25 -23.77 -3.64
CA ALA A 336 27.87 -24.43 -2.49
C ALA A 336 28.93 -23.55 -1.80
N ALA A 337 29.71 -22.79 -2.57
CA ALA A 337 30.67 -21.83 -2.02
C ALA A 337 29.98 -20.69 -1.24
N PHE A 338 28.84 -20.20 -1.73
CA PHE A 338 28.07 -19.17 -1.02
C PHE A 338 27.36 -19.72 0.22
N GLU A 339 26.86 -20.96 0.18
CA GLU A 339 26.22 -21.63 1.33
C GLU A 339 27.16 -21.77 2.55
N GLN A 340 28.47 -21.80 2.32
CA GLN A 340 29.48 -21.86 3.38
C GLN A 340 29.88 -20.49 3.94
N HIS A 341 29.40 -19.39 3.35
CA HIS A 341 29.78 -18.04 3.76
C HIS A 341 29.02 -17.61 5.03
N GLU A 342 29.67 -16.86 5.94
CA GLU A 342 29.07 -16.43 7.22
C GLU A 342 27.76 -15.63 7.05
N ASN A 343 27.68 -14.85 5.97
CA ASN A 343 26.50 -14.04 5.64
C ASN A 343 25.40 -14.79 4.86
N TYR A 344 25.56 -16.09 4.62
CA TYR A 344 24.59 -16.88 3.85
C TYR A 344 23.18 -16.74 4.42
N THR A 345 22.98 -16.87 5.73
CA THR A 345 21.64 -16.80 6.33
C THR A 345 20.94 -15.46 6.06
N ALA A 346 21.66 -14.34 6.12
CA ALA A 346 21.11 -13.02 5.87
C ALA A 346 20.86 -12.77 4.37
N LEU A 347 21.75 -13.27 3.50
CA LEU A 347 21.74 -13.05 2.06
C LEU A 347 21.12 -14.22 1.25
N ARG A 348 20.62 -15.26 1.91
CA ARG A 348 19.93 -16.43 1.32
C ARG A 348 18.87 -16.05 0.28
N PRO A 349 18.07 -14.98 0.44
CA PRO A 349 17.08 -14.62 -0.57
C PRO A 349 17.67 -14.38 -1.96
N PHE A 350 18.92 -13.91 -2.05
CA PHE A 350 19.60 -13.78 -3.32
C PHE A 350 19.96 -15.12 -3.95
N ALA A 351 20.35 -16.13 -3.17
CA ALA A 351 20.61 -17.46 -3.69
C ALA A 351 19.33 -18.12 -4.23
N GLU A 352 18.21 -18.00 -3.49
CA GLU A 352 16.92 -18.52 -3.95
C GLU A 352 16.47 -17.83 -5.24
N ASN A 353 16.66 -16.51 -5.33
CA ASN A 353 16.38 -15.74 -6.54
C ASN A 353 17.32 -16.10 -7.70
N ALA A 354 18.61 -16.32 -7.43
CA ALA A 354 19.59 -16.77 -8.42
C ALA A 354 19.23 -18.16 -8.97
N GLU A 355 18.83 -19.09 -8.10
CA GLU A 355 18.36 -20.42 -8.51
C GLU A 355 17.09 -20.33 -9.36
N ALA A 356 16.18 -19.43 -9.02
CA ALA A 356 14.97 -19.20 -9.80
C ALA A 356 15.29 -18.71 -11.21
N HIS A 357 16.18 -17.72 -11.36
CA HIS A 357 16.63 -17.24 -12.67
C HIS A 357 17.39 -18.32 -13.44
N PHE A 358 18.22 -19.11 -12.78
CA PHE A 358 18.96 -20.18 -13.42
C PHE A 358 18.00 -21.26 -13.98
N ALA A 359 17.01 -21.67 -13.18
CA ALA A 359 15.97 -22.60 -13.63
C ALA A 359 15.17 -22.02 -14.80
N LEU A 360 14.83 -20.73 -14.74
CA LEU A 360 14.13 -20.02 -15.81
C LEU A 360 14.92 -20.05 -17.12
N ALA A 361 16.23 -19.75 -17.05
CA ALA A 361 17.13 -19.78 -18.21
C ALA A 361 17.19 -21.17 -18.87
N HIS A 362 16.94 -22.24 -18.11
CA HIS A 362 16.93 -23.63 -18.58
C HIS A 362 15.53 -24.16 -18.90
N GLY A 363 14.49 -23.30 -18.90
CA GLY A 363 13.12 -23.68 -19.24
C GLY A 363 12.33 -24.38 -18.12
N ASP A 364 12.90 -24.52 -16.91
CA ASP A 364 12.22 -25.16 -15.78
C ASP A 364 11.35 -24.15 -15.01
N LEU A 365 10.15 -23.90 -15.54
CA LEU A 365 9.19 -22.93 -14.97
C LEU A 365 8.74 -23.31 -13.55
N ALA A 366 8.60 -24.60 -13.26
CA ALA A 366 8.13 -25.08 -11.96
C ALA A 366 9.19 -24.83 -10.88
N ARG A 367 10.46 -25.16 -11.15
CA ARG A 367 11.56 -24.87 -10.23
C ARG A 367 11.82 -23.37 -10.11
N ALA A 368 11.69 -22.61 -11.20
CA ALA A 368 11.80 -21.14 -11.17
C ALA A 368 10.75 -20.52 -10.24
N LEU A 369 9.48 -20.89 -10.41
CA LEU A 369 8.39 -20.43 -9.55
C LEU A 369 8.65 -20.79 -8.08
N ALA A 370 9.04 -22.04 -7.79
CA ALA A 370 9.35 -22.47 -6.43
C ALA A 370 10.51 -21.66 -5.81
N GLY A 371 11.55 -21.34 -6.60
CA GLY A 371 12.66 -20.49 -6.15
C GLY A 371 12.23 -19.06 -5.81
N PHE A 372 11.42 -18.43 -6.67
CA PHE A 372 10.90 -17.08 -6.38
C PHE A 372 10.00 -17.07 -5.15
N LEU A 373 9.17 -18.10 -4.95
CA LEU A 373 8.35 -18.23 -3.74
C LEU A 373 9.22 -18.34 -2.48
N ARG A 374 10.26 -19.19 -2.49
CA ARG A 374 11.22 -19.31 -1.36
C ARG A 374 11.96 -18.00 -1.08
N ALA A 375 12.33 -17.25 -2.13
CA ALA A 375 12.92 -15.94 -1.98
C ALA A 375 11.97 -14.97 -1.25
N VAL A 376 10.69 -14.93 -1.65
CA VAL A 376 9.66 -14.08 -1.01
C VAL A 376 9.33 -14.55 0.40
N GLU A 377 9.32 -15.84 0.70
CA GLU A 377 9.10 -16.37 2.06
C GLU A 377 10.11 -15.82 3.07
N CYS A 378 11.32 -15.49 2.61
CA CYS A 378 12.32 -14.85 3.45
C CYS A 378 11.96 -13.44 3.93
N ALA A 379 10.94 -12.82 3.32
CA ALA A 379 10.38 -11.55 3.77
C ALA A 379 9.76 -11.62 5.18
N ARG A 380 9.61 -12.81 5.76
CA ARG A 380 9.19 -12.99 7.16
C ARG A 380 10.26 -12.54 8.16
N TRP A 381 11.54 -12.61 7.80
CA TRP A 381 12.66 -12.30 8.70
C TRP A 381 13.60 -11.21 8.16
N GLN A 382 13.53 -10.88 6.86
CA GLN A 382 14.37 -9.83 6.26
C GLN A 382 13.52 -8.85 5.45
N GLN A 383 14.02 -7.62 5.28
CA GLN A 383 13.38 -6.65 4.39
C GLN A 383 14.01 -6.76 3.02
N LEU A 384 13.33 -7.46 2.12
CA LEU A 384 13.89 -7.80 0.80
C LEU A 384 13.89 -6.63 -0.19
N GLY A 385 13.02 -5.64 0.00
CA GLY A 385 12.90 -4.48 -0.89
C GLY A 385 12.73 -4.84 -2.36
N THR A 386 13.54 -4.24 -3.22
CA THR A 386 13.54 -4.47 -4.68
C THR A 386 13.78 -5.93 -5.07
N LEU A 387 14.57 -6.70 -4.31
CA LEU A 387 14.77 -8.12 -4.56
C LEU A 387 13.45 -8.89 -4.41
N GLY A 388 12.78 -8.70 -3.28
CA GLY A 388 11.55 -9.42 -3.01
C GLY A 388 10.41 -8.97 -3.92
N THR A 389 10.34 -7.67 -4.28
CA THR A 389 9.33 -7.22 -5.25
C THR A 389 9.59 -7.77 -6.65
N GLY A 390 10.85 -7.87 -7.09
CA GLY A 390 11.22 -8.56 -8.33
C GLY A 390 10.84 -10.04 -8.33
N ALA A 391 11.14 -10.75 -7.23
CA ALA A 391 10.78 -12.15 -7.06
C ALA A 391 9.26 -12.37 -7.04
N ALA A 392 8.52 -11.55 -6.28
CA ALA A 392 7.06 -11.66 -6.21
C ALA A 392 6.38 -11.34 -7.55
N ARG A 393 6.85 -10.32 -8.29
CA ARG A 393 6.35 -10.04 -9.65
C ARG A 393 6.57 -11.23 -10.59
N SER A 394 7.77 -11.82 -10.53
CA SER A 394 8.11 -12.99 -11.35
C SER A 394 7.26 -14.21 -10.96
N ALA A 395 7.04 -14.45 -9.67
CA ALA A 395 6.16 -15.50 -9.18
C ALA A 395 4.72 -15.32 -9.63
N ILE A 396 4.16 -14.09 -9.57
CA ILE A 396 2.82 -13.78 -10.07
C ILE A 396 2.72 -14.04 -11.58
N ALA A 397 3.67 -13.53 -12.37
CA ALA A 397 3.66 -13.72 -13.81
C ALA A 397 3.77 -15.21 -14.21
N LEU A 398 4.64 -15.97 -13.52
CA LEU A 398 4.77 -17.41 -13.74
C LEU A 398 3.52 -18.19 -13.30
N GLU A 399 2.89 -17.82 -12.19
CA GLU A 399 1.61 -18.43 -11.79
C GLU A 399 0.53 -18.16 -12.83
N VAL A 400 0.42 -16.93 -13.36
CA VAL A 400 -0.53 -16.61 -14.44
C VAL A 400 -0.23 -17.39 -15.72
N LEU A 401 1.05 -17.58 -16.04
CA LEU A 401 1.50 -18.33 -17.21
C LEU A 401 1.20 -19.84 -17.10
N VAL A 402 1.52 -20.45 -15.97
CA VAL A 402 1.52 -21.91 -15.78
C VAL A 402 0.17 -22.42 -15.27
N SER A 403 -0.53 -21.68 -14.41
CA SER A 403 -1.77 -22.17 -13.80
C SER A 403 -2.95 -22.12 -14.76
N GLU A 404 -3.70 -23.23 -14.83
CA GLU A 404 -4.95 -23.32 -15.60
C GLU A 404 -6.08 -22.48 -14.98
N HIS A 405 -6.05 -22.31 -13.65
CA HIS A 405 -7.10 -21.64 -12.88
C HIS A 405 -6.49 -20.62 -11.90
N TRP A 406 -7.17 -19.50 -11.69
CA TRP A 406 -6.79 -18.49 -10.71
C TRP A 406 -6.85 -19.06 -9.29
N ASN A 407 -5.71 -19.15 -8.61
CA ASN A 407 -5.62 -19.65 -7.23
C ASN A 407 -5.38 -18.51 -6.25
N ALA A 408 -6.47 -17.92 -5.73
CA ALA A 408 -6.41 -16.82 -4.76
C ALA A 408 -5.52 -17.13 -3.55
N ARG A 409 -5.47 -18.39 -3.08
CA ARG A 409 -4.64 -18.77 -1.92
C ARG A 409 -3.14 -18.62 -2.17
N ARG A 410 -2.70 -18.72 -3.42
CA ARG A 410 -1.29 -18.54 -3.81
C ARG A 410 -0.96 -17.11 -4.19
N LEU A 411 -1.90 -16.41 -4.83
CA LEU A 411 -1.67 -15.07 -5.38
C LEU A 411 -1.92 -13.97 -4.36
N ASP A 412 -2.93 -14.09 -3.48
CA ASP A 412 -3.23 -13.07 -2.46
C ASP A 412 -2.02 -12.75 -1.55
N PRO A 413 -1.22 -13.74 -1.08
CA PRO A 413 -0.01 -13.43 -0.33
C PRO A 413 1.02 -12.63 -1.13
N LEU A 414 1.20 -12.93 -2.42
CA LEU A 414 2.14 -12.23 -3.29
C LEU A 414 1.67 -10.82 -3.62
N ILE A 415 0.38 -10.65 -3.91
CA ILE A 415 -0.26 -9.36 -4.16
C ILE A 415 -0.17 -8.49 -2.91
N THR A 416 -0.49 -9.05 -1.74
CA THR A 416 -0.38 -8.36 -0.45
C THR A 416 1.07 -7.96 -0.16
N TYR A 417 2.02 -8.86 -0.41
CA TYR A 417 3.45 -8.56 -0.25
C TYR A 417 3.87 -7.40 -1.17
N LEU A 418 3.51 -7.45 -2.45
CA LEU A 418 3.83 -6.38 -3.40
C LEU A 418 3.22 -5.06 -2.99
N ALA A 419 1.93 -5.03 -2.66
CA ALA A 419 1.25 -3.83 -2.19
C ALA A 419 1.96 -3.17 -0.99
N GLN A 420 2.55 -3.98 -0.11
CA GLN A 420 3.21 -3.53 1.11
C GLN A 420 4.71 -3.27 0.97
N ALA A 421 5.35 -3.73 -0.10
CA ALA A 421 6.80 -3.65 -0.31
C ALA A 421 7.20 -2.79 -1.51
N GLN A 422 6.27 -2.54 -2.44
CA GLN A 422 6.52 -1.67 -3.58
C GLN A 422 6.54 -0.21 -3.17
N GLU A 423 7.37 0.55 -3.86
CA GLU A 423 7.41 2.01 -3.82
C GLU A 423 6.12 2.58 -4.40
N GLN A 424 5.50 3.53 -3.70
CA GLN A 424 4.37 4.29 -4.25
C GLN A 424 4.82 5.14 -5.43
N ARG A 425 4.04 5.12 -6.51
CA ARG A 425 4.32 5.88 -7.73
C ARG A 425 3.08 6.62 -8.17
N TRP A 426 3.28 7.85 -8.61
CA TRP A 426 2.25 8.61 -9.31
C TRP A 426 2.08 8.04 -10.71
N THR A 427 0.87 7.54 -11.00
CA THR A 427 0.49 7.13 -12.35
C THR A 427 -0.49 8.13 -12.91
N PHE A 428 -0.10 8.84 -13.96
CA PHE A 428 -1.04 9.61 -14.76
C PHE A 428 -1.88 8.63 -15.57
N SER A 429 -3.20 8.65 -15.34
CA SER A 429 -4.14 7.94 -16.21
C SER A 429 -4.68 8.94 -17.22
N VAL A 430 -4.38 8.69 -18.49
CA VAL A 430 -5.03 9.36 -19.61
C VAL A 430 -6.02 8.35 -20.20
N GLY A 431 -7.18 8.82 -20.64
CA GLY A 431 -8.13 7.98 -21.36
C GLY A 431 -7.45 7.26 -22.53
N HIS A 432 -7.94 6.07 -22.86
CA HIS A 432 -7.41 5.29 -23.98
C HIS A 432 -8.38 5.31 -25.15
N PRO A 433 -7.90 5.13 -26.39
CA PRO A 433 -8.80 4.95 -27.52
C PRO A 433 -9.61 3.67 -27.36
N SER A 434 -10.88 3.75 -27.78
CA SER A 434 -11.77 2.62 -28.00
C SER A 434 -12.44 2.78 -29.37
N PRO A 435 -13.09 1.74 -29.91
CA PRO A 435 -13.85 1.86 -31.16
C PRO A 435 -15.01 2.86 -31.12
N PHE A 436 -15.39 3.37 -29.94
CA PHE A 436 -16.48 4.33 -29.77
C PHE A 436 -16.00 5.78 -29.56
N CYS A 437 -14.78 5.97 -29.05
CA CYS A 437 -14.27 7.27 -28.66
C CYS A 437 -12.73 7.29 -28.57
N PRO A 438 -12.06 8.37 -29.01
CA PRO A 438 -10.61 8.52 -28.85
C PRO A 438 -10.14 8.58 -27.39
N PHE A 439 -11.02 8.98 -26.47
CA PHE A 439 -10.72 9.05 -25.03
C PHE A 439 -11.82 8.39 -24.22
N THR A 440 -11.54 7.16 -23.79
CA THR A 440 -12.43 6.34 -22.99
C THR A 440 -11.89 6.23 -21.56
N ASP A 441 -12.80 6.26 -20.58
CA ASP A 441 -12.48 5.97 -19.18
C ASP A 441 -11.83 4.58 -19.07
N SER A 442 -10.87 4.44 -18.16
CA SER A 442 -10.27 3.14 -17.88
C SER A 442 -11.31 2.14 -17.38
N PRO A 443 -11.16 0.84 -17.71
CA PRO A 443 -12.04 -0.19 -17.16
C PRO A 443 -11.95 -0.22 -15.62
N SER A 444 -13.05 -0.61 -14.98
CA SER A 444 -13.12 -0.74 -13.52
C SER A 444 -12.28 -1.94 -13.09
N LEU A 445 -11.17 -1.69 -12.41
CA LEU A 445 -10.24 -2.70 -11.94
C LEU A 445 -10.12 -2.63 -10.43
N THR A 446 -9.96 -3.79 -9.79
CA THR A 446 -9.59 -3.80 -8.39
C THR A 446 -8.10 -3.48 -8.23
N ALA A 447 -7.68 -2.97 -7.07
CA ALA A 447 -6.27 -2.74 -6.79
C ALA A 447 -5.41 -4.02 -6.90
N ALA A 448 -6.01 -5.20 -6.72
CA ALA A 448 -5.33 -6.47 -6.92
C ALA A 448 -5.05 -6.73 -8.42
N ASP A 449 -6.01 -6.42 -9.29
CA ASP A 449 -5.88 -6.56 -10.74
C ASP A 449 -4.76 -5.67 -11.29
N GLU A 450 -4.67 -4.44 -10.79
CA GLU A 450 -3.61 -3.50 -11.17
C GLU A 450 -2.22 -4.02 -10.80
N ILE A 451 -2.05 -4.60 -9.60
CA ILE A 451 -0.79 -5.19 -9.15
C ILE A 451 -0.38 -6.38 -10.03
N VAL A 452 -1.34 -7.22 -10.43
CA VAL A 452 -1.07 -8.38 -11.30
C VAL A 452 -0.65 -7.93 -12.69
N MET A 453 -1.33 -6.93 -13.27
CA MET A 453 -0.92 -6.38 -14.57
C MET A 453 0.45 -5.70 -14.51
N ASP A 454 0.75 -4.93 -13.46
CA ASP A 454 2.10 -4.34 -13.26
C ASP A 454 3.17 -5.44 -13.16
N ALA A 455 2.90 -6.51 -12.41
CA ALA A 455 3.81 -7.64 -12.30
C ALA A 455 4.10 -8.29 -13.66
N ILE A 456 3.07 -8.52 -14.46
CA ILE A 456 3.20 -9.10 -15.81
C ILE A 456 3.97 -8.15 -16.73
N LYS A 457 3.67 -6.84 -16.70
CA LYS A 457 4.37 -5.84 -17.50
C LYS A 457 5.86 -5.80 -17.19
N VAL A 458 6.22 -5.75 -15.91
CA VAL A 458 7.62 -5.74 -15.47
C VAL A 458 8.32 -7.05 -15.85
N PHE A 459 7.65 -8.20 -15.70
CA PHE A 459 8.19 -9.49 -16.10
C PHE A 459 8.46 -9.57 -17.61
N ASN A 460 7.50 -9.14 -18.44
CA ASN A 460 7.63 -9.14 -19.89
C ASN A 460 8.74 -8.17 -20.35
N ASN A 461 8.83 -6.99 -19.74
CA ASN A 461 9.87 -6.00 -20.03
C ASN A 461 11.27 -6.43 -19.57
N ALA A 462 11.39 -7.37 -18.62
CA ALA A 462 12.67 -7.90 -18.22
C ALA A 462 13.34 -8.74 -19.33
N GLY A 463 12.57 -9.22 -20.31
CA GLY A 463 13.11 -9.89 -21.50
C GLY A 463 13.83 -11.20 -21.19
N TYR A 464 13.30 -12.01 -20.26
CA TYR A 464 13.92 -13.27 -19.86
C TYR A 464 14.15 -14.18 -21.07
N LYS A 465 15.39 -14.66 -21.22
CA LYS A 465 15.78 -15.61 -22.26
C LYS A 465 15.95 -16.99 -21.64
N THR A 466 15.41 -17.99 -22.32
CA THR A 466 15.54 -19.40 -21.99
C THR A 466 16.30 -20.12 -23.10
N VAL A 467 16.69 -21.38 -22.86
CA VAL A 467 17.23 -22.26 -23.90
C VAL A 467 16.28 -22.46 -25.09
N GLU A 468 14.96 -22.27 -24.90
CA GLU A 468 13.93 -22.41 -25.95
C GLU A 468 13.60 -21.07 -26.64
N GLY A 469 14.09 -19.95 -26.12
CA GLY A 469 13.79 -18.61 -26.63
C GLY A 469 13.31 -17.64 -25.56
N ALA A 470 12.75 -16.50 -25.98
CA ALA A 470 12.23 -15.50 -25.06
C ALA A 470 10.97 -16.02 -24.33
N LEU A 471 10.94 -15.84 -23.01
CA LEU A 471 9.79 -16.21 -22.18
C LEU A 471 8.96 -14.98 -21.85
N LEU A 472 7.67 -15.03 -22.18
CA LEU A 472 6.71 -13.97 -21.92
C LEU A 472 5.44 -14.54 -21.31
N CYS A 473 4.87 -13.82 -20.35
CA CYS A 473 3.53 -14.08 -19.85
C CYS A 473 2.54 -13.43 -20.81
N HIS A 474 1.72 -14.24 -21.50
CA HIS A 474 0.84 -13.79 -22.59
C HIS A 474 -0.66 -13.95 -22.27
N PRO A 475 -1.25 -13.17 -21.32
CA PRO A 475 -2.66 -13.32 -20.92
C PRO A 475 -3.69 -13.17 -22.04
N LEU A 476 -3.36 -12.43 -23.11
CA LEU A 476 -4.24 -12.23 -24.27
C LEU A 476 -4.19 -13.37 -25.29
N LYS A 477 -3.35 -14.40 -25.10
CA LYS A 477 -3.17 -15.49 -26.07
C LYS A 477 -4.52 -16.11 -26.50
N ARG A 478 -5.41 -16.34 -25.55
CA ARG A 478 -6.74 -16.91 -25.85
C ARG A 478 -7.61 -16.00 -26.71
N LEU A 479 -7.55 -14.69 -26.50
CA LEU A 479 -8.24 -13.73 -27.35
C LEU A 479 -7.63 -13.70 -28.75
N ASP A 480 -6.30 -13.71 -28.84
CA ASP A 480 -5.58 -13.73 -30.11
C ASP A 480 -5.89 -15.00 -30.93
N ASP A 481 -5.94 -16.17 -30.28
CA ASP A 481 -6.32 -17.45 -30.91
C ASP A 481 -7.78 -17.40 -31.44
N LEU A 482 -8.71 -16.80 -30.69
CA LEU A 482 -10.10 -16.60 -31.14
C LEU A 482 -10.16 -15.64 -32.33
N LEU A 483 -9.38 -14.56 -32.30
CA LEU A 483 -9.28 -13.62 -33.42
C LEU A 483 -8.66 -14.26 -34.66
N ALA A 484 -7.67 -15.15 -34.50
CA ALA A 484 -7.10 -15.92 -35.61
C ALA A 484 -8.19 -16.74 -36.34
N SER A 485 -9.03 -17.44 -35.56
CA SER A 485 -10.17 -18.18 -36.09
C SER A 485 -11.21 -17.26 -36.74
N PHE A 486 -11.46 -16.09 -36.16
CA PHE A 486 -12.36 -15.08 -36.73
C PHE A 486 -11.87 -14.60 -38.08
N PHE A 487 -10.60 -14.20 -38.21
CA PHE A 487 -10.04 -13.72 -39.46
C PHE A 487 -10.06 -14.79 -40.56
N ALA A 488 -9.71 -16.03 -40.23
CA ALA A 488 -9.79 -17.14 -41.18
C ALA A 488 -11.22 -17.35 -41.72
N HIS A 489 -12.24 -17.24 -40.86
CA HIS A 489 -13.64 -17.35 -41.30
C HIS A 489 -14.14 -16.13 -42.06
N MET A 490 -13.68 -14.94 -41.70
CA MET A 490 -14.02 -13.70 -42.38
C MET A 490 -13.46 -13.70 -43.81
N GLU A 491 -12.21 -14.09 -43.99
CA GLU A 491 -11.56 -14.22 -45.31
C GLU A 491 -12.32 -15.21 -46.21
N GLN A 492 -12.62 -16.42 -45.70
CA GLN A 492 -13.41 -17.42 -46.44
C GLN A 492 -14.79 -16.91 -46.86
N ALA A 493 -15.45 -16.11 -46.00
CA ALA A 493 -16.77 -15.54 -46.31
C ALA A 493 -16.67 -14.45 -47.39
N LEU A 494 -15.64 -13.59 -47.33
CA LEU A 494 -15.39 -12.55 -48.32
C LEU A 494 -15.03 -13.14 -49.69
N GLU A 495 -14.22 -14.21 -49.74
CA GLU A 495 -13.93 -14.96 -50.98
C GLU A 495 -15.20 -15.54 -51.62
N ALA A 496 -16.18 -15.92 -50.81
CA ALA A 496 -17.49 -16.37 -51.27
C ALA A 496 -18.45 -15.23 -51.70
N SER A 497 -17.93 -14.00 -51.89
CA SER A 497 -18.69 -12.80 -52.30
C SER A 497 -19.85 -12.43 -51.37
N ILE A 498 -19.72 -12.73 -50.08
CA ILE A 498 -20.69 -12.36 -49.05
C ILE A 498 -20.48 -10.88 -48.67
N ALA A 499 -21.59 -10.14 -48.50
CA ALA A 499 -21.53 -8.76 -48.01
C ALA A 499 -20.77 -8.67 -46.67
N GLN A 500 -19.94 -7.64 -46.53
CA GLN A 500 -18.95 -7.55 -45.46
C GLN A 500 -19.54 -7.66 -44.05
N ASP A 501 -20.66 -7.00 -43.76
CA ASP A 501 -21.31 -7.05 -42.44
C ASP A 501 -21.80 -8.47 -42.09
N TYR A 502 -22.32 -9.19 -43.08
CA TYR A 502 -22.76 -10.58 -42.90
C TYR A 502 -21.55 -11.52 -42.76
N ALA A 503 -20.45 -11.24 -43.46
CA ALA A 503 -19.19 -11.97 -43.31
C ALA A 503 -18.63 -11.82 -41.89
N ILE A 504 -18.66 -10.61 -41.32
CA ILE A 504 -18.24 -10.34 -39.93
C ILE A 504 -19.13 -11.09 -38.93
N SER A 505 -20.45 -10.93 -39.03
CA SER A 505 -21.39 -11.60 -38.12
C SER A 505 -21.23 -13.12 -38.15
N ARG A 506 -21.16 -13.71 -39.35
CA ARG A 506 -20.93 -15.16 -39.52
C ARG A 506 -19.58 -15.63 -38.98
N ALA A 507 -18.53 -14.82 -39.13
CA ALA A 507 -17.21 -15.14 -38.60
C ALA A 507 -17.20 -15.09 -37.06
N VAL A 508 -17.89 -14.12 -36.46
CA VAL A 508 -18.06 -14.03 -35.00
C VAL A 508 -18.85 -15.22 -34.47
N ASP A 509 -19.93 -15.65 -35.12
CA ASP A 509 -20.71 -16.84 -34.75
C ASP A 509 -19.88 -18.13 -34.76
N ARG A 510 -18.94 -18.26 -35.69
CA ARG A 510 -18.08 -19.44 -35.82
C ARG A 510 -16.89 -19.42 -34.86
N ALA A 511 -16.22 -18.28 -34.71
CA ALA A 511 -15.04 -18.17 -33.87
C ALA A 511 -15.39 -18.02 -32.38
N PHE A 512 -16.42 -17.24 -32.07
CA PHE A 512 -16.88 -16.99 -30.70
C PHE A 512 -18.20 -17.71 -30.46
N THR A 513 -18.12 -19.00 -30.15
CA THR A 513 -19.28 -19.80 -29.72
C THR A 513 -20.01 -19.15 -28.54
N ALA A 514 -21.28 -19.50 -28.32
CA ALA A 514 -22.08 -18.94 -27.21
C ALA A 514 -21.38 -19.04 -25.84
N THR A 515 -20.66 -20.14 -25.58
CA THR A 515 -19.86 -20.32 -24.36
C THR A 515 -18.58 -19.49 -24.36
N ALA A 516 -17.96 -19.26 -25.52
CA ALA A 516 -16.76 -18.43 -25.62
C ALA A 516 -17.06 -16.94 -25.41
N ARG A 517 -18.23 -16.46 -25.84
CA ARG A 517 -18.66 -15.06 -25.66
C ARG A 517 -18.82 -14.64 -24.20
N THR A 518 -19.24 -15.57 -23.35
CA THR A 518 -19.49 -15.29 -21.92
C THR A 518 -18.33 -15.67 -21.01
N ARG A 519 -17.35 -16.43 -21.53
CA ARG A 519 -16.20 -16.88 -20.75
C ARG A 519 -15.08 -15.87 -20.82
N THR A 520 -14.42 -15.62 -19.69
CA THR A 520 -13.28 -14.71 -19.64
C THR A 520 -12.17 -15.11 -20.63
N VAL A 521 -11.56 -14.12 -21.28
CA VAL A 521 -10.40 -14.30 -22.18
C VAL A 521 -9.07 -14.13 -21.46
N MET A 522 -9.03 -13.38 -20.35
CA MET A 522 -7.84 -13.20 -19.51
C MET A 522 -8.03 -13.93 -18.20
N ARG A 523 -7.21 -14.95 -17.91
CA ARG A 523 -7.44 -15.88 -16.79
C ARG A 523 -7.60 -15.23 -15.42
N PHE A 524 -6.95 -14.09 -15.19
CA PHE A 524 -6.96 -13.39 -13.90
C PHE A 524 -7.99 -12.27 -13.80
N LEU A 525 -8.59 -11.85 -14.91
CA LEU A 525 -9.63 -10.83 -14.94
C LEU A 525 -10.96 -11.46 -15.34
N THR A 526 -12.07 -10.99 -14.81
CA THR A 526 -13.39 -11.38 -15.30
C THR A 526 -13.77 -10.51 -16.49
N VAL A 527 -13.08 -10.68 -17.62
CA VAL A 527 -13.23 -9.86 -18.83
C VAL A 527 -13.61 -10.73 -20.01
N THR A 528 -14.79 -10.50 -20.57
CA THR A 528 -15.33 -11.16 -21.77
C THR A 528 -14.58 -10.75 -23.04
N PRO A 529 -14.73 -11.48 -24.17
CA PRO A 529 -14.20 -11.04 -25.45
C PRO A 529 -14.67 -9.64 -25.87
N TYR A 530 -15.94 -9.29 -25.61
CA TYR A 530 -16.49 -7.97 -25.92
C TYR A 530 -15.71 -6.87 -25.18
N GLU A 531 -15.60 -6.98 -23.85
CA GLU A 531 -14.92 -5.99 -23.01
C GLU A 531 -13.42 -5.91 -23.34
N ALA A 532 -12.78 -7.05 -23.61
CA ALA A 532 -11.36 -7.09 -23.97
C ALA A 532 -11.08 -6.40 -25.32
N LEU A 533 -11.98 -6.52 -26.31
CA LEU A 533 -11.83 -5.86 -27.60
C LEU A 533 -12.18 -4.37 -27.55
N ARG A 534 -13.20 -3.99 -26.76
CA ARG A 534 -13.54 -2.58 -26.52
C ARG A 534 -12.35 -1.83 -25.90
N ASP A 535 -11.74 -2.40 -24.87
CA ASP A 535 -10.66 -1.77 -24.10
C ASP A 535 -9.28 -2.33 -24.47
N LEU A 536 -9.11 -2.85 -25.70
CA LEU A 536 -7.92 -3.59 -26.10
C LEU A 536 -6.61 -2.78 -25.94
N TYR A 537 -6.65 -1.50 -26.31
CA TYR A 537 -5.51 -0.59 -26.15
C TYR A 537 -5.06 -0.44 -24.69
N PHE A 538 -6.01 -0.41 -23.75
CA PHE A 538 -5.72 -0.34 -22.33
C PHE A 538 -4.92 -1.58 -21.89
N TYR A 539 -5.43 -2.78 -22.20
CA TYR A 539 -4.77 -4.03 -21.80
C TYR A 539 -3.40 -4.21 -22.44
N ILE A 540 -3.25 -3.85 -23.72
CA ILE A 540 -1.96 -3.93 -24.42
C ILE A 540 -0.89 -3.08 -23.73
N ASN A 541 -1.20 -1.81 -23.48
CA ASN A 541 -0.26 -0.89 -22.84
C ASN A 541 0.08 -1.30 -21.40
N ARG A 542 -0.90 -1.91 -20.71
CA ARG A 542 -0.75 -2.37 -19.32
C ARG A 542 -0.05 -3.71 -19.17
N ILE A 543 -0.02 -4.58 -20.18
CA ILE A 543 0.55 -5.94 -20.08
C ILE A 543 1.88 -6.10 -20.84
N TYR A 544 2.03 -5.47 -22.01
CA TYR A 544 3.18 -5.67 -22.90
C TYR A 544 3.96 -4.38 -23.20
N GLY A 545 3.29 -3.22 -23.20
CA GLY A 545 3.80 -2.05 -23.92
C GLY A 545 3.68 -2.23 -25.44
N LEU A 546 3.73 -1.12 -26.18
CA LEU A 546 3.40 -1.11 -27.61
C LEU A 546 4.40 -1.90 -28.48
N GLU A 547 5.68 -1.95 -28.11
CA GLU A 547 6.71 -2.61 -28.92
C GLU A 547 6.59 -4.14 -28.91
N LEU A 548 6.38 -4.74 -27.73
CA LEU A 548 6.24 -6.20 -27.60
C LEU A 548 4.93 -6.70 -28.23
N PHE A 549 3.87 -5.88 -28.19
CA PHE A 549 2.54 -6.22 -28.69
C PHE A 549 2.53 -6.76 -30.13
N PHE A 550 3.21 -6.07 -31.06
CA PHE A 550 3.18 -6.42 -32.48
C PHE A 550 3.69 -7.84 -32.76
N SER A 551 4.66 -8.31 -31.97
CA SER A 551 5.26 -9.62 -32.16
C SER A 551 4.47 -10.75 -31.50
N GLN A 552 3.70 -10.45 -30.46
CA GLN A 552 3.11 -11.47 -29.60
C GLN A 552 1.62 -11.70 -29.85
N SER A 553 0.86 -10.65 -30.18
CA SER A 553 -0.58 -10.73 -30.45
C SER A 553 -0.91 -10.21 -31.87
N PRO A 554 -0.50 -10.92 -32.94
CA PRO A 554 -0.64 -10.45 -34.30
C PRO A 554 -2.11 -10.28 -34.73
N ASN A 555 -3.02 -11.10 -34.20
CA ASN A 555 -4.44 -11.01 -34.55
C ASN A 555 -5.15 -9.90 -33.77
N CYS A 556 -4.78 -9.67 -32.51
CA CYS A 556 -5.20 -8.48 -31.79
C CYS A 556 -4.73 -7.20 -32.51
N PHE A 557 -3.49 -7.19 -33.01
CA PHE A 557 -2.99 -6.07 -33.81
C PHE A 557 -3.78 -5.89 -35.11
N ARG A 558 -4.07 -7.00 -35.80
CA ARG A 558 -4.90 -6.98 -37.01
C ARG A 558 -6.30 -6.44 -36.74
N TYR A 559 -6.91 -6.74 -35.60
CA TYR A 559 -8.19 -6.18 -35.19
C TYR A 559 -8.13 -4.66 -34.99
N VAL A 560 -7.08 -4.16 -34.33
CA VAL A 560 -6.85 -2.72 -34.17
C VAL A 560 -6.69 -2.00 -35.51
N GLY A 561 -6.17 -2.69 -36.52
CA GLY A 561 -6.03 -2.16 -37.89
C GLY A 561 -7.30 -2.19 -38.74
N LEU A 562 -8.41 -2.73 -38.24
CA LEU A 562 -9.70 -2.66 -38.93
C LEU A 562 -10.25 -1.23 -38.96
N GLN A 563 -11.10 -0.92 -39.94
CA GLN A 563 -11.84 0.36 -39.93
C GLN A 563 -12.80 0.41 -38.73
N GLU A 564 -13.09 1.61 -38.24
CA GLU A 564 -13.92 1.82 -37.04
C GLU A 564 -15.28 1.13 -37.18
N GLU A 565 -15.92 1.22 -38.36
CA GLU A 565 -17.22 0.57 -38.61
C GLU A 565 -17.14 -0.95 -38.50
N GLN A 566 -16.02 -1.54 -38.91
CA GLN A 566 -15.79 -2.98 -38.83
C GLN A 566 -15.56 -3.42 -37.38
N GLN A 567 -14.83 -2.64 -36.59
CA GLN A 567 -14.65 -2.89 -35.16
C GLN A 567 -16.00 -2.82 -34.43
N LEU A 568 -16.82 -1.82 -34.72
CA LEU A 568 -18.17 -1.69 -34.17
C LEU A 568 -19.08 -2.85 -34.59
N ALA A 569 -19.01 -3.30 -35.85
CA ALA A 569 -19.76 -4.47 -36.33
C ALA A 569 -19.36 -5.78 -35.61
N VAL A 570 -18.07 -5.96 -35.31
CA VAL A 570 -17.57 -7.08 -34.50
C VAL A 570 -18.13 -7.01 -33.09
N LEU A 571 -18.02 -5.85 -32.42
CA LEU A 571 -18.52 -5.65 -31.06
C LEU A 571 -20.03 -5.90 -30.95
N ARG A 572 -20.82 -5.35 -31.87
CA ARG A 572 -22.27 -5.56 -31.94
C ARG A 572 -22.64 -7.03 -32.14
N SER A 573 -21.84 -7.77 -32.90
CA SER A 573 -22.05 -9.20 -33.15
C SER A 573 -21.65 -10.09 -31.95
N LEU A 574 -20.71 -9.63 -31.13
CA LEU A 574 -20.27 -10.32 -29.91
C LEU A 574 -21.30 -10.19 -28.80
N ASP A 575 -21.73 -8.96 -28.50
CA ASP A 575 -22.76 -8.67 -27.50
C ASP A 575 -23.56 -7.43 -27.90
N SER A 576 -24.77 -7.64 -28.40
CA SER A 576 -25.64 -6.54 -28.83
C SER A 576 -26.16 -5.71 -27.65
N VAL A 577 -26.28 -6.28 -26.45
CA VAL A 577 -26.82 -5.57 -25.29
C VAL A 577 -25.76 -4.61 -24.77
N SER A 578 -24.55 -5.09 -24.50
CA SER A 578 -23.44 -4.24 -24.06
C SER A 578 -23.06 -3.20 -25.12
N TYR A 579 -23.17 -3.53 -26.41
CA TYR A 579 -22.98 -2.57 -27.49
C TYR A 579 -23.93 -1.36 -27.42
N GLU A 580 -25.23 -1.59 -27.24
CA GLU A 580 -26.22 -0.50 -27.17
C GLU A 580 -26.03 0.36 -25.90
N GLU A 581 -25.61 -0.26 -24.79
CA GLU A 581 -25.23 0.44 -23.56
C GLU A 581 -24.04 1.38 -23.77
N ASP A 582 -22.96 0.87 -24.39
CA ASP A 582 -21.76 1.67 -24.68
C ASP A 582 -22.06 2.78 -25.72
N MET A 583 -22.82 2.50 -26.77
CA MET A 583 -23.29 3.52 -27.72
C MET A 583 -24.04 4.65 -27.02
N THR A 584 -24.92 4.32 -26.08
CA THR A 584 -25.65 5.32 -25.29
C THR A 584 -24.73 6.11 -24.36
N ARG A 585 -23.75 5.44 -23.75
CA ARG A 585 -22.75 6.05 -22.87
C ARG A 585 -21.91 7.09 -23.62
N TYR A 586 -21.32 6.73 -24.75
CA TYR A 586 -20.40 7.61 -25.48
C TYR A 586 -21.12 8.67 -26.33
N ALA A 587 -22.36 8.44 -26.77
CA ALA A 587 -23.18 9.47 -27.42
C ALA A 587 -23.54 10.66 -26.49
N ARG A 588 -23.54 10.44 -25.16
CA ARG A 588 -23.76 11.50 -24.17
C ARG A 588 -22.48 12.32 -23.92
N SER A 589 -21.33 11.66 -23.85
CA SER A 589 -20.03 12.32 -23.64
C SER A 589 -19.64 13.27 -24.78
N GLY A 590 -19.96 12.93 -26.04
CA GLY A 590 -19.72 13.81 -27.18
C GLY A 590 -20.55 15.11 -27.19
N LYS A 591 -21.70 15.14 -26.49
CA LYS A 591 -22.53 16.35 -26.38
C LYS A 591 -22.08 17.30 -25.26
N GLU A 592 -21.31 16.82 -24.29
CA GLU A 592 -20.74 17.65 -23.23
C GLU A 592 -19.41 18.28 -23.68
N SER A 593 -18.59 17.59 -24.48
CA SER A 593 -17.37 18.16 -25.05
C SER A 593 -17.63 19.34 -25.99
N ASP A 594 -18.70 19.27 -26.79
CA ASP A 594 -19.14 20.35 -27.70
C ASP A 594 -19.76 21.56 -26.98
N ARG A 595 -20.04 21.47 -25.67
CA ARG A 595 -20.51 22.61 -24.86
C ARG A 595 -19.40 23.33 -24.11
N THR A 596 -18.19 22.76 -24.10
CA THR A 596 -17.01 23.29 -23.41
C THR A 596 -15.87 23.71 -24.34
N ALA A 597 -16.04 23.53 -25.66
CA ALA A 597 -15.24 24.16 -26.70
C ALA A 597 -15.96 25.41 -27.21
#